data_AF-A0A1E3Q9U9-F1
#
_entry.id   AF-A0A1E3Q9U9-F1
#
_cell.length_a   1.000
_cell.length_b   1.000
_cell.length_c   1.000
_cell.angle_alpha   90.00
_cell.angle_beta   90.00
_cell.angle_gamma   90.00
#
_symmetry.space_group_name_H-M   'P 1'
#
loop_
_entity.id
_entity.type
_entity.pdbx_description
1 polymer ?
#
loop_
_entity_poly.entity_id
_entity_poly.type
_entity_poly.pdbx_seq_one_letter_code
_entity_poly.pdbx_strand_id
1 'polypeptide(L)'
;MHFAFSLMLTSGNPDDLEYVKFLQMIADSGQTCLPDDPNTVPGSISIQRACMVHYLYFLNPKVHVDPFVATRLMMLYTGTCGPSDRLLLQVFHTMDTFMNLSAAVKIALYIFTYEPNMQMNFCTKVAEGLEILLSGKTFGISIKHMSVDSFDYVPADAKSISAYMEYCDILRCTTSPYAVYDPLFMLPVLMDMTSRKLVDIKDLTENHCIGYVIMCLGFGGSVYEMARRTLVQLVALFEDSRYKERDMIRLLLYNLHYMIEDLEASRASSSGDNATSDHIPRIIATVYANLIPVLANPGHFLYESAIRYVTEAPVMKIPSMQLVEIPLYRLLLPSSNVDTYARATNWMLNVLVMALKAKEDATVYERRYVFEIVQTLESNAYVADSTKKLVKELLDQARNILAMSR
;
A
#
# COMPACT_ATOMS: atom_id res chain seq x y z
N MET A 1 -3.82 -19.98 26.95
CA MET A 1 -4.17 -20.17 25.52
C MET A 1 -3.14 -21.00 24.77
N HIS A 2 -1.85 -20.64 24.77
CA HIS A 2 -0.78 -21.41 24.09
C HIS A 2 -0.75 -22.91 24.45
N PHE A 3 -0.84 -23.22 25.75
CA PHE A 3 -0.92 -24.61 26.23
C PHE A 3 -2.19 -25.34 25.79
N ALA A 4 -3.35 -24.67 25.84
CA ALA A 4 -4.63 -25.25 25.42
C ALA A 4 -4.70 -25.48 23.90
N PHE A 5 -4.07 -24.60 23.11
CA PHE A 5 -3.96 -24.74 21.66
C PHE A 5 -3.00 -25.88 21.30
N SER A 6 -1.82 -25.94 21.92
CA SER A 6 -0.90 -27.07 21.77
C SER A 6 -1.59 -28.39 22.13
N LEU A 7 -2.38 -28.41 23.22
CA LEU A 7 -3.15 -29.59 23.64
C LEU A 7 -4.24 -29.99 22.61
N MET A 8 -5.04 -29.02 22.12
CA MET A 8 -6.09 -29.22 21.13
C MET A 8 -5.56 -29.66 19.77
N LEU A 9 -4.39 -29.14 19.40
CA LEU A 9 -3.71 -29.52 18.18
C LEU A 9 -3.12 -30.93 18.27
N THR A 10 -2.72 -31.38 19.46
CA THR A 10 -2.19 -32.75 19.66
C THR A 10 -3.26 -33.83 19.84
N SER A 11 -4.54 -33.50 20.07
CA SER A 11 -5.58 -34.48 20.43
C SER A 11 -6.20 -35.26 19.26
N GLY A 12 -5.67 -35.13 18.04
CA GLY A 12 -5.68 -36.23 17.05
C GLY A 12 -6.91 -36.44 16.17
N ASN A 13 -8.01 -35.68 16.31
CA ASN A 13 -9.11 -35.77 15.33
C ASN A 13 -9.84 -34.42 15.16
N PRO A 14 -9.84 -33.81 13.95
CA PRO A 14 -10.51 -32.53 13.70
C PRO A 14 -12.03 -32.60 13.88
N ASP A 15 -12.63 -33.79 13.76
CA ASP A 15 -14.08 -34.01 13.91
C ASP A 15 -14.56 -33.92 15.37
N ASP A 16 -13.66 -34.12 16.35
CA ASP A 16 -13.99 -34.06 17.79
C ASP A 16 -13.83 -32.65 18.38
N LEU A 17 -13.33 -31.69 17.59
CA LEU A 17 -13.09 -30.32 18.05
C LEU A 17 -14.37 -29.48 17.89
N GLU A 18 -14.83 -28.82 18.95
CA GLU A 18 -15.91 -27.82 18.86
C GLU A 18 -15.40 -26.49 18.26
N TYR A 19 -14.84 -26.55 17.05
CA TYR A 19 -14.14 -25.45 16.37
C TYR A 19 -15.00 -24.18 16.22
N VAL A 20 -16.33 -24.32 16.10
CA VAL A 20 -17.30 -23.21 16.10
C VAL A 20 -17.26 -22.41 17.40
N LYS A 21 -17.30 -23.10 18.55
CA LYS A 21 -17.29 -22.43 19.86
C LYS A 21 -15.93 -21.79 20.12
N PHE A 22 -14.83 -22.42 19.68
CA PHE A 22 -13.50 -21.83 19.80
C PHE A 22 -13.33 -20.57 18.97
N LEU A 23 -13.79 -20.59 17.72
CA LEU A 23 -13.74 -19.39 16.88
C LEU A 23 -14.58 -18.26 17.49
N GLN A 24 -15.79 -18.56 17.96
CA GLN A 24 -16.66 -17.59 18.64
C GLN A 24 -16.02 -17.06 19.93
N MET A 25 -15.43 -17.92 20.76
CA MET A 25 -14.74 -17.51 21.99
C MET A 25 -13.54 -16.59 21.68
N ILE A 26 -12.77 -16.89 20.63
CA ILE A 26 -11.67 -16.03 20.18
C ILE A 26 -12.23 -14.71 19.62
N ALA A 27 -13.34 -14.73 18.91
CA ALA A 27 -13.97 -13.53 18.38
C ALA A 27 -14.57 -12.63 19.49
N ASP A 28 -15.11 -13.24 20.56
CA ASP A 28 -15.77 -12.56 21.67
C ASP A 28 -14.82 -12.12 22.78
N SER A 29 -13.59 -12.64 22.85
CA SER A 29 -12.58 -12.22 23.84
C SER A 29 -11.99 -10.82 23.53
N GLY A 30 -12.81 -9.91 23.01
CA GLY A 30 -12.47 -8.65 22.34
C GLY A 30 -11.77 -7.58 23.19
N GLN A 31 -10.94 -7.92 24.18
CA GLN A 31 -10.33 -6.93 25.06
C GLN A 31 -8.86 -7.08 25.48
N THR A 32 -8.06 -8.10 25.13
CA THR A 32 -6.70 -8.17 25.76
C THR A 32 -5.47 -8.44 24.90
N CYS A 33 -5.57 -8.78 23.61
CA CYS A 33 -4.41 -8.80 22.71
C CYS A 33 -4.96 -8.60 21.28
N LEU A 34 -4.97 -7.44 20.63
CA LEU A 34 -3.91 -6.44 20.48
C LEU A 34 -4.50 -5.05 20.20
N PRO A 35 -3.80 -4.00 20.64
CA PRO A 35 -2.79 -3.44 19.76
C PRO A 35 -1.41 -3.50 20.42
N ASP A 36 -0.45 -4.17 19.79
CA ASP A 36 0.86 -3.51 19.70
C ASP A 36 0.61 -2.23 18.91
N ASP A 37 1.25 -1.13 19.29
CA ASP A 37 1.12 0.17 18.65
C ASP A 37 0.92 -0.03 17.14
N PRO A 38 -0.12 0.55 16.49
CA PRO A 38 -0.36 0.38 15.05
C PRO A 38 0.85 0.78 14.18
N ASN A 39 1.86 1.44 14.77
CA ASN A 39 3.14 1.76 14.13
C ASN A 39 4.27 0.73 14.44
N THR A 40 4.02 -0.26 15.28
CA THR A 40 4.95 -1.32 15.69
C THR A 40 4.53 -2.68 15.15
N VAL A 41 5.52 -3.55 14.89
CA VAL A 41 5.31 -4.93 14.42
C VAL A 41 4.37 -5.67 15.38
N PRO A 42 3.35 -6.41 14.88
CA PRO A 42 2.50 -7.22 15.73
C PRO A 42 3.36 -8.19 16.55
N GLY A 43 3.20 -8.15 17.86
CA GLY A 43 3.85 -9.02 18.80
C GLY A 43 3.49 -10.48 18.55
N SER A 44 4.31 -11.39 19.07
CA SER A 44 4.18 -12.83 18.83
C SER A 44 2.78 -13.39 19.14
N ILE A 45 2.05 -12.76 20.06
CA ILE A 45 0.68 -13.11 20.45
C ILE A 45 -0.34 -12.78 19.34
N SER A 46 -0.16 -11.68 18.59
CA SER A 46 -1.01 -11.34 17.43
C SER A 46 -1.01 -12.40 16.38
N ILE A 47 0.20 -12.74 15.95
CA ILE A 47 0.42 -13.66 14.86
C ILE A 47 -0.12 -15.03 15.26
N GLN A 48 0.08 -15.44 16.52
CA GLN A 48 -0.51 -16.67 17.04
C GLN A 48 -2.04 -16.66 17.00
N ARG A 49 -2.69 -15.60 17.46
CA ARG A 49 -4.16 -15.51 17.46
C ARG A 49 -4.72 -15.50 16.04
N ALA A 50 -4.09 -14.75 15.12
CA ALA A 50 -4.47 -14.74 13.71
C ALA A 50 -4.26 -16.12 13.05
N CYS A 51 -3.13 -16.79 13.34
CA CYS A 51 -2.89 -18.17 12.94
C CYS A 51 -4.00 -19.10 13.47
N MET A 52 -4.43 -18.96 14.71
CA MET A 52 -5.51 -19.76 15.29
C MET A 52 -6.86 -19.52 14.59
N VAL A 53 -7.23 -18.25 14.38
CA VAL A 53 -8.47 -17.87 13.68
C VAL A 53 -8.47 -18.45 12.27
N HIS A 54 -7.38 -18.24 11.53
CA HIS A 54 -7.25 -18.72 10.16
C HIS A 54 -7.34 -20.26 10.12
N TYR A 55 -6.59 -20.98 10.96
CA TYR A 55 -6.65 -22.45 11.01
C TYR A 55 -8.06 -22.96 11.32
N LEU A 56 -8.69 -22.45 12.38
CA LEU A 56 -10.03 -22.88 12.80
C LEU A 56 -11.08 -22.59 11.71
N TYR A 57 -11.01 -21.42 11.07
CA TYR A 57 -11.94 -21.06 10.00
C TYR A 57 -11.84 -22.02 8.81
N PHE A 58 -10.62 -22.37 8.39
CA PHE A 58 -10.40 -23.22 7.22
C PHE A 58 -10.62 -24.73 7.47
N LEU A 59 -10.87 -25.15 8.72
CA LEU A 59 -11.35 -26.51 9.00
C LEU A 59 -12.76 -26.73 8.41
N ASN A 60 -13.65 -25.73 8.51
CA ASN A 60 -14.98 -25.80 7.90
C ASN A 60 -15.53 -24.40 7.56
N PRO A 61 -15.10 -23.79 6.44
CA PRO A 61 -15.48 -22.43 6.08
C PRO A 61 -16.99 -22.21 6.06
N LYS A 62 -17.76 -23.18 5.55
CA LYS A 62 -19.22 -23.05 5.37
C LYS A 62 -19.98 -22.84 6.68
N VAL A 63 -19.52 -23.45 7.77
CA VAL A 63 -20.18 -23.33 9.09
C VAL A 63 -19.85 -22.00 9.77
N HIS A 64 -18.74 -21.36 9.38
CA HIS A 64 -18.25 -20.13 9.98
C HIS A 64 -18.66 -18.84 9.26
N VAL A 65 -19.38 -18.97 8.15
CA VAL A 65 -19.90 -17.82 7.42
C VAL A 65 -21.08 -17.23 8.19
N ASP A 66 -20.76 -16.41 9.18
CA ASP A 66 -21.71 -15.68 10.02
C ASP A 66 -21.36 -14.18 10.03
N PRO A 67 -22.30 -13.29 9.65
CA PRO A 67 -22.10 -11.85 9.71
C PRO A 67 -21.65 -11.32 11.07
N PHE A 68 -22.04 -11.96 12.17
CA PHE A 68 -21.62 -11.55 13.52
C PHE A 68 -20.16 -11.88 13.77
N VAL A 69 -19.72 -13.11 13.47
CA VAL A 69 -18.31 -13.51 13.52
C VAL A 69 -17.45 -12.60 12.64
N ALA A 70 -17.87 -12.32 11.40
CA ALA A 70 -17.14 -11.41 10.51
C ALA A 70 -16.94 -10.01 11.12
N THR A 71 -17.99 -9.47 11.77
CA THR A 71 -17.93 -8.16 12.45
C THR A 71 -16.96 -8.18 13.63
N ARG A 72 -16.95 -9.27 14.41
CA ARG A 72 -16.01 -9.45 15.53
C ARG A 72 -14.57 -9.58 15.08
N LEU A 73 -14.32 -10.36 14.03
CA LEU A 73 -12.99 -10.51 13.43
C LEU A 73 -12.50 -9.19 12.83
N MET A 74 -13.38 -8.38 12.23
CA MET A 74 -13.00 -7.06 11.69
C MET A 74 -12.46 -6.11 12.78
N MET A 75 -12.95 -6.23 14.02
CA MET A 75 -12.40 -5.46 15.14
C MET A 75 -10.99 -5.91 15.58
N LEU A 76 -10.52 -7.08 15.13
CA LEU A 76 -9.16 -7.57 15.36
C LEU A 76 -8.19 -7.18 14.22
N TYR A 77 -8.72 -6.69 13.11
CA TYR A 77 -7.98 -6.37 11.90
C TYR A 77 -7.45 -4.94 11.97
N THR A 78 -6.20 -4.71 11.55
CA THR A 78 -5.58 -3.38 11.56
C THR A 78 -5.39 -2.76 10.17
N GLY A 79 -5.81 -3.46 9.10
CA GLY A 79 -5.74 -2.96 7.73
C GLY A 79 -4.36 -2.99 7.08
N THR A 80 -3.36 -3.60 7.72
CA THR A 80 -1.96 -3.58 7.31
C THR A 80 -1.51 -4.82 6.53
N CYS A 81 -0.34 -4.75 5.90
CA CYS A 81 0.37 -5.88 5.33
C CYS A 81 1.01 -6.81 6.38
N GLY A 82 0.74 -6.61 7.68
CA GLY A 82 1.26 -7.46 8.74
C GLY A 82 0.79 -8.91 8.58
N PRO A 83 1.58 -9.91 9.03
CA PRO A 83 1.19 -11.32 8.88
C PRO A 83 -0.16 -11.66 9.51
N SER A 84 -0.47 -11.07 10.68
CA SER A 84 -1.76 -11.27 11.33
C SER A 84 -2.93 -10.78 10.48
N ASP A 85 -2.77 -9.61 9.89
CA ASP A 85 -3.79 -8.99 9.04
C ASP A 85 -3.97 -9.75 7.74
N ARG A 86 -2.90 -10.22 7.10
CA ARG A 86 -3.00 -11.02 5.87
C ARG A 86 -3.79 -12.31 6.07
N LEU A 87 -3.57 -13.00 7.19
CA LEU A 87 -4.35 -14.19 7.56
C LEU A 87 -5.84 -13.86 7.76
N LEU A 88 -6.14 -12.75 8.43
CA LEU A 88 -7.53 -12.29 8.61
C LEU A 88 -8.16 -11.87 7.29
N LEU A 89 -7.40 -11.22 6.40
CA LEU A 89 -7.87 -10.79 5.08
C LEU A 89 -8.27 -11.98 4.20
N GLN A 90 -7.52 -13.09 4.27
CA GLN A 90 -7.89 -14.33 3.56
C GLN A 90 -9.19 -14.95 4.10
N VAL A 91 -9.38 -14.90 5.42
CA VAL A 91 -10.65 -15.30 6.04
C VAL A 91 -11.78 -14.41 5.52
N PHE A 92 -11.61 -13.08 5.48
CA PHE A 92 -12.61 -12.16 4.95
C PHE A 92 -12.91 -12.38 3.47
N HIS A 93 -11.89 -12.59 2.63
CA HIS A 93 -12.09 -12.87 1.21
C HIS A 93 -12.93 -14.14 0.99
N THR A 94 -12.65 -15.18 1.77
CA THR A 94 -13.41 -16.43 1.72
C THR A 94 -14.84 -16.23 2.23
N MET A 95 -15.01 -15.48 3.32
CA MET A 95 -16.31 -15.12 3.89
C MET A 95 -17.18 -14.33 2.89
N ASP A 96 -16.61 -13.31 2.25
CA ASP A 96 -17.29 -12.48 1.24
C ASP A 96 -17.74 -13.32 0.04
N THR A 97 -16.91 -14.28 -0.38
CA THR A 97 -17.23 -15.23 -1.46
C THR A 97 -18.44 -16.10 -1.11
N PHE A 98 -18.54 -16.59 0.13
CA PHE A 98 -19.69 -17.38 0.57
C PHE A 98 -20.94 -16.54 0.84
N MET A 99 -20.79 -15.31 1.35
CA MET A 99 -21.93 -14.42 1.64
C MET A 99 -22.47 -13.70 0.41
N ASN A 100 -21.71 -13.63 -0.70
CA ASN A 100 -21.96 -12.74 -1.83
C ASN A 100 -22.18 -11.28 -1.41
N LEU A 101 -21.54 -10.85 -0.32
CA LEU A 101 -21.64 -9.51 0.22
C LEU A 101 -20.26 -9.07 0.70
N SER A 102 -19.80 -7.90 0.28
CA SER A 102 -18.52 -7.39 0.77
C SER A 102 -18.62 -6.96 2.23
N ALA A 103 -17.59 -7.27 3.01
CA ALA A 103 -17.42 -6.73 4.35
C ALA A 103 -17.46 -5.18 4.38
N ALA A 104 -17.11 -4.51 3.28
CA ALA A 104 -17.13 -3.05 3.18
C ALA A 104 -18.55 -2.45 3.30
N VAL A 105 -19.59 -3.19 2.92
CA VAL A 105 -20.99 -2.73 3.00
C VAL A 105 -21.42 -2.44 4.45
N LYS A 106 -20.75 -3.05 5.44
CA LYS A 106 -21.04 -2.85 6.86
C LYS A 106 -20.41 -1.59 7.43
N ILE A 107 -19.55 -0.91 6.66
CA ILE A 107 -18.87 0.30 7.09
C ILE A 107 -19.84 1.48 6.94
N ALA A 108 -20.18 2.09 8.07
CA ALA A 108 -21.06 3.24 8.14
C ALA A 108 -20.28 4.55 8.06
N LEU A 109 -19.11 4.62 8.71
CA LEU A 109 -18.34 5.84 8.87
C LEU A 109 -16.83 5.62 8.69
N TYR A 110 -16.18 6.65 8.13
CA TYR A 110 -14.73 6.73 8.02
C TYR A 110 -14.23 7.98 8.75
N ILE A 111 -13.23 7.82 9.60
CA ILE A 111 -12.62 8.92 10.36
C ILE A 111 -11.14 8.97 10.03
N PHE A 112 -10.62 10.16 9.73
CA PHE A 112 -9.19 10.37 9.57
C PHE A 112 -8.55 10.85 10.87
N THR A 113 -7.37 10.31 11.16
CA THR A 113 -6.46 10.80 12.19
C THR A 113 -5.06 10.93 11.63
N TYR A 114 -4.31 11.95 12.05
CA TYR A 114 -2.90 12.09 11.69
C TYR A 114 -1.99 11.39 12.70
N GLU A 115 -2.38 11.38 13.97
CA GLU A 115 -1.72 10.64 15.04
C GLU A 115 -2.77 9.76 15.74
N PRO A 116 -2.73 8.43 15.55
CA PRO A 116 -3.57 7.56 16.35
C PRO A 116 -3.15 7.71 17.80
N ASN A 117 -4.02 8.28 18.64
CA ASN A 117 -3.90 8.11 20.09
C ASN A 117 -3.80 6.60 20.35
N MET A 118 -2.86 6.16 21.20
CA MET A 118 -2.52 4.75 21.47
C MET A 118 -3.69 3.83 21.87
N GLN A 119 -4.91 4.33 21.99
CA GLN A 119 -6.09 3.60 22.46
C GLN A 119 -7.20 3.44 21.42
N MET A 120 -7.07 3.98 20.20
CA MET A 120 -8.13 3.82 19.20
C MET A 120 -7.90 2.59 18.33
N ASN A 121 -8.89 1.70 18.30
CA ASN A 121 -8.91 0.55 17.41
C ASN A 121 -9.14 0.99 15.97
N PHE A 122 -8.53 0.28 15.02
CA PHE A 122 -8.73 0.51 13.59
C PHE A 122 -10.21 0.41 13.18
N CYS A 123 -10.94 -0.54 13.77
CA CYS A 123 -12.36 -0.74 13.53
C CYS A 123 -13.11 -0.77 14.86
N THR A 124 -14.16 0.04 14.96
CA THR A 124 -15.06 0.10 16.13
C THR A 124 -16.50 -0.15 15.69
N LYS A 125 -17.32 -0.70 16.59
CA LYS A 125 -18.75 -0.90 16.32
C LYS A 125 -19.53 0.33 16.77
N VAL A 126 -20.29 0.91 15.85
CA VAL A 126 -21.22 2.01 16.09
C VAL A 126 -22.67 1.55 15.88
N ALA A 127 -23.64 2.38 16.24
CA ALA A 127 -25.07 2.02 16.13
C ALA A 127 -25.49 1.67 14.69
N GLU A 128 -24.93 2.39 13.71
CA GLU A 128 -25.28 2.29 12.29
C GLU A 128 -24.44 1.26 11.51
N GLY A 129 -23.43 0.65 12.15
CA GLY A 129 -22.53 -0.30 11.49
C GLY A 129 -21.13 -0.29 12.09
N LEU A 130 -20.13 -0.30 11.22
CA LEU A 130 -18.71 -0.21 11.58
C LEU A 130 -18.17 1.18 11.28
N GLU A 131 -17.31 1.67 12.17
CA GLU A 131 -16.52 2.87 11.98
C GLU A 131 -15.06 2.46 11.78
N ILE A 132 -14.44 2.97 10.71
CA ILE A 132 -13.03 2.72 10.40
C ILE A 132 -12.22 3.99 10.65
N LEU A 133 -11.16 3.84 11.45
CA LEU A 133 -10.18 4.87 11.72
C LEU A 133 -8.97 4.72 10.78
N LEU A 134 -8.77 5.73 9.94
CA LEU A 134 -7.71 5.79 8.94
C LEU A 134 -6.62 6.77 9.37
N SER A 135 -5.37 6.33 9.29
CA SER A 135 -4.19 7.09 9.69
C SER A 135 -3.50 7.70 8.47
N GLY A 136 -3.50 9.02 8.36
CA GLY A 136 -2.75 9.74 7.31
C GLY A 136 -1.25 9.46 7.36
N LYS A 137 -0.69 9.29 8.57
CA LYS A 137 0.71 8.88 8.77
C LYS A 137 0.97 7.49 8.19
N THR A 138 0.07 6.54 8.41
CA THR A 138 0.21 5.16 7.89
C THR A 138 0.11 5.13 6.37
N PHE A 139 -0.78 5.94 5.76
CA PHE A 139 -0.77 6.14 4.30
C PHE A 139 0.57 6.71 3.80
N GLY A 140 1.12 7.72 4.47
CA GLY A 140 2.42 8.29 4.14
C GLY A 140 3.58 7.30 4.25
N ILE A 141 3.58 6.45 5.29
CA ILE A 141 4.54 5.34 5.44
C ILE A 141 4.35 4.31 4.31
N SER A 142 3.10 4.01 3.97
CA SER A 142 2.77 3.05 2.92
C SER A 142 3.31 3.47 1.56
N ILE A 143 3.18 4.75 1.19
CA ILE A 143 3.77 5.28 -0.06
C ILE A 143 5.29 5.05 -0.13
N LYS A 144 5.98 5.05 1.03
CA LYS A 144 7.45 4.91 1.12
C LYS A 144 7.94 3.47 1.16
N HIS A 145 7.19 2.60 1.82
CA HIS A 145 7.67 1.28 2.23
C HIS A 145 6.82 0.13 1.69
N MET A 146 5.78 0.41 0.90
CA MET A 146 4.97 -0.65 0.31
C MET A 146 5.80 -1.53 -0.63
N SER A 147 5.82 -2.81 -0.28
CA SER A 147 6.22 -3.89 -1.16
C SER A 147 5.01 -4.80 -1.32
N VAL A 148 4.52 -4.98 -2.55
CA VAL A 148 3.58 -6.06 -2.86
C VAL A 148 4.43 -7.28 -3.17
N ASP A 149 5.10 -7.80 -2.13
CA ASP A 149 5.60 -9.16 -2.20
C ASP A 149 4.38 -10.08 -2.09
N SER A 150 4.22 -10.92 -3.11
CA SER A 150 3.18 -11.94 -3.22
C SER A 150 3.36 -12.97 -2.11
N PHE A 151 2.85 -12.70 -0.91
CA PHE A 151 2.56 -13.75 0.06
C PHE A 151 1.20 -14.36 -0.30
N ASP A 152 1.08 -14.84 -1.53
CA ASP A 152 -0.12 -15.50 -2.05
C ASP A 152 -0.21 -16.96 -1.58
N TYR A 153 0.76 -17.44 -0.82
CA TYR A 153 0.85 -18.86 -0.46
C TYR A 153 0.65 -19.07 1.04
N VAL A 154 -0.60 -19.29 1.44
CA VAL A 154 -0.86 -20.24 2.52
C VAL A 154 -0.75 -21.64 1.90
N PRO A 155 0.02 -22.57 2.48
CA PRO A 155 0.10 -23.92 1.95
C PRO A 155 -1.29 -24.53 1.85
N ALA A 156 -1.73 -24.84 0.62
CA ALA A 156 -2.99 -25.54 0.36
C ALA A 156 -3.06 -26.91 1.08
N ASP A 157 -1.90 -27.45 1.47
CA ASP A 157 -1.71 -28.71 2.19
C ASP A 157 -1.42 -28.53 3.69
N ALA A 158 -1.82 -27.43 4.33
CA ALA A 158 -1.77 -27.26 5.79
C ALA A 158 -2.76 -28.17 6.55
N LYS A 159 -3.02 -29.38 6.06
CA LYS A 159 -3.75 -30.44 6.78
C LYS A 159 -2.96 -30.93 7.99
N SER A 160 -1.62 -30.83 7.94
CA SER A 160 -0.80 -31.08 9.12
C SER A 160 -0.57 -29.78 9.89
N ILE A 161 -0.86 -29.86 11.18
CA ILE A 161 -0.60 -28.83 12.16
C ILE A 161 0.89 -28.44 12.20
N SER A 162 1.80 -29.40 11.99
CA SER A 162 3.24 -29.13 12.00
C SER A 162 3.65 -28.19 10.87
N ALA A 163 3.11 -28.40 9.67
CA ALA A 163 3.36 -27.55 8.51
C ALA A 163 2.77 -26.14 8.72
N TYR A 164 1.63 -26.05 9.39
CA TYR A 164 1.02 -24.77 9.73
C TYR A 164 1.83 -23.99 10.78
N MET A 165 2.40 -24.68 11.77
CA MET A 165 3.27 -24.05 12.78
C MET A 165 4.57 -23.55 12.17
N GLU A 166 5.20 -24.34 11.28
CA GLU A 166 6.38 -23.91 10.52
C GLU A 166 6.08 -22.66 9.67
N TYR A 167 4.92 -22.64 9.01
CA TYR A 167 4.45 -21.46 8.29
C TYR A 167 4.28 -20.23 9.21
N CYS A 168 3.66 -20.39 10.38
CA CYS A 168 3.54 -19.31 11.37
C CYS A 168 4.90 -18.82 11.88
N ASP A 169 5.92 -19.68 11.97
CA ASP A 169 7.26 -19.28 12.36
C ASP A 169 7.99 -18.51 11.24
N ILE A 170 7.83 -18.91 9.97
CA ILE A 170 8.32 -18.15 8.81
C ILE A 170 7.68 -16.75 8.77
N LEU A 171 6.37 -16.67 9.03
CA LEU A 171 5.65 -15.40 9.08
C LEU A 171 6.20 -14.45 10.16
N ARG A 172 6.66 -14.97 11.30
CA ARG A 172 7.27 -14.15 12.36
C ARG A 172 8.64 -13.60 11.95
N CYS A 173 9.37 -14.30 11.09
CA CYS A 173 10.71 -13.89 10.65
C CYS A 173 10.70 -12.92 9.47
N THR A 174 9.56 -12.75 8.79
CA THR A 174 9.44 -11.97 7.54
C THR A 174 8.72 -10.63 7.72
N THR A 175 8.47 -10.20 8.95
CA THR A 175 7.76 -8.94 9.24
C THR A 175 8.59 -7.72 8.85
N SER A 176 8.03 -6.89 7.97
CA SER A 176 8.51 -5.51 7.76
C SER A 176 8.47 -4.74 9.08
N PRO A 177 9.48 -3.90 9.39
CA PRO A 177 9.45 -3.04 10.57
C PRO A 177 8.42 -1.91 10.47
N TYR A 178 7.84 -1.70 9.27
CA TYR A 178 6.87 -0.64 9.02
C TYR A 178 5.46 -1.21 8.91
N ALA A 179 4.53 -0.61 9.66
CA ALA A 179 3.10 -0.81 9.43
C ALA A 179 2.67 -0.08 8.15
N VAL A 180 2.40 -0.86 7.11
CA VAL A 180 1.98 -0.39 5.78
C VAL A 180 0.57 -0.90 5.55
N TYR A 181 -0.32 -0.07 5.03
CA TYR A 181 -1.67 -0.48 4.67
C TYR A 181 -1.70 -1.47 3.51
N ASP A 182 -2.53 -2.50 3.63
CA ASP A 182 -2.71 -3.52 2.61
C ASP A 182 -3.57 -2.99 1.45
N PRO A 183 -3.05 -2.95 0.21
CA PRO A 183 -3.78 -2.43 -0.93
C PRO A 183 -5.00 -3.26 -1.30
N LEU A 184 -5.00 -4.57 -1.03
CA LEU A 184 -6.14 -5.44 -1.34
C LEU A 184 -7.36 -5.12 -0.46
N PHE A 185 -7.15 -4.51 0.70
CA PHE A 185 -8.22 -4.05 1.57
C PHE A 185 -8.47 -2.53 1.44
N MET A 186 -7.41 -1.72 1.40
CA MET A 186 -7.55 -0.26 1.34
C MET A 186 -8.10 0.26 0.02
N LEU A 187 -7.77 -0.35 -1.13
CA LEU A 187 -8.32 0.13 -2.40
C LEU A 187 -9.85 -0.05 -2.48
N PRO A 188 -10.45 -1.21 -2.10
CA PRO A 188 -11.90 -1.32 -1.97
C PRO A 188 -12.51 -0.35 -0.98
N VAL A 189 -11.86 -0.10 0.16
CA VAL A 189 -12.32 0.89 1.14
C VAL A 189 -12.36 2.29 0.53
N LEU A 190 -11.28 2.73 -0.11
CA LEU A 190 -11.21 4.04 -0.77
C LEU A 190 -12.20 4.16 -1.93
N MET A 191 -12.41 3.08 -2.69
CA MET A 191 -13.41 3.01 -3.75
C MET A 191 -14.83 3.16 -3.19
N ASP A 192 -15.15 2.50 -2.08
CA ASP A 192 -16.44 2.64 -1.42
C ASP A 192 -16.65 4.05 -0.85
N MET A 193 -15.64 4.62 -0.17
CA MET A 193 -15.66 5.99 0.35
C MET A 193 -15.93 7.03 -0.73
N THR A 194 -15.25 6.89 -1.88
CA THR A 194 -15.36 7.85 -3.00
C THR A 194 -16.66 7.67 -3.77
N SER A 195 -17.08 6.44 -4.05
CA SER A 195 -18.35 6.16 -4.73
C SER A 195 -19.58 6.61 -3.95
N ARG A 196 -19.58 6.44 -2.61
CA ARG A 196 -20.66 6.91 -1.72
C ARG A 196 -20.52 8.40 -1.34
N LYS A 197 -19.47 9.08 -1.79
CA LYS A 197 -19.13 10.49 -1.44
C LYS A 197 -19.14 10.75 0.07
N LEU A 198 -18.63 9.79 0.86
CA LEU A 198 -18.65 9.86 2.33
C LEU A 198 -17.56 10.76 2.93
N VAL A 199 -16.61 11.22 2.11
CA VAL A 199 -15.42 11.95 2.56
C VAL A 199 -15.15 13.13 1.63
N ASP A 200 -14.68 14.24 2.21
CA ASP A 200 -14.24 15.41 1.46
C ASP A 200 -12.89 15.13 0.76
N ILE A 201 -12.74 15.66 -0.44
CA ILE A 201 -11.47 15.62 -1.20
C ILE A 201 -10.33 16.23 -0.40
N LYS A 202 -10.61 17.27 0.39
CA LYS A 202 -9.61 17.88 1.25
C LYS A 202 -8.98 16.82 2.17
N ASP A 203 -9.80 16.02 2.83
CA ASP A 203 -9.32 14.98 3.75
C ASP A 203 -8.55 13.88 3.01
N LEU A 204 -9.02 13.45 1.83
CA LEU A 204 -8.31 12.47 1.00
C LEU A 204 -6.94 12.98 0.52
N THR A 205 -6.83 14.28 0.27
CA THR A 205 -5.60 14.94 -0.18
C THR A 205 -4.61 15.10 0.97
N GLU A 206 -5.06 15.65 2.09
CA GLU A 206 -4.22 15.94 3.26
C GLU A 206 -3.75 14.66 3.98
N ASN A 207 -4.52 13.57 3.92
CA ASN A 207 -4.18 12.27 4.54
C ASN A 207 -3.48 11.29 3.59
N HIS A 208 -2.91 11.76 2.48
CA HIS A 208 -2.14 10.95 1.53
C HIS A 208 -2.90 9.79 0.83
N CYS A 209 -4.24 9.74 0.90
CA CYS A 209 -5.02 8.67 0.28
C CYS A 209 -4.87 8.66 -1.25
N ILE A 210 -4.87 9.84 -1.88
CA ILE A 210 -4.69 9.95 -3.33
C ILE A 210 -3.30 9.46 -3.73
N GLY A 211 -2.26 9.88 -2.99
CA GLY A 211 -0.90 9.41 -3.22
C GLY A 211 -0.78 7.90 -3.07
N TYR A 212 -1.50 7.31 -2.12
CA TYR A 212 -1.57 5.86 -1.93
C TYR A 212 -2.17 5.15 -3.15
N VAL A 213 -3.30 5.63 -3.68
CA VAL A 213 -3.91 5.07 -4.91
C VAL A 213 -2.96 5.16 -6.09
N ILE A 214 -2.29 6.32 -6.26
CA ILE A 214 -1.32 6.50 -7.34
C ILE A 214 -0.15 5.53 -7.20
N MET A 215 0.38 5.35 -5.99
CA MET A 215 1.44 4.38 -5.73
C MET A 215 1.00 2.95 -6.09
N CYS A 216 -0.27 2.61 -5.80
CA CYS A 216 -0.83 1.29 -6.11
C CYS A 216 -0.87 0.99 -7.62
N LEU A 217 -0.95 2.00 -8.49
CA LEU A 217 -0.86 1.84 -9.95
C LEU A 217 0.52 1.32 -10.40
N GLY A 218 1.55 1.48 -9.58
CA GLY A 218 2.89 0.97 -9.84
C GLY A 218 3.05 -0.54 -9.61
N PHE A 219 2.03 -1.21 -9.07
CA PHE A 219 2.01 -2.65 -8.89
C PHE A 219 1.13 -3.29 -9.96
N GLY A 220 1.42 -4.55 -10.33
CA GLY A 220 0.63 -5.32 -11.29
C GLY A 220 -0.55 -6.07 -10.69
N GLY A 221 -1.23 -6.86 -11.53
CA GLY A 221 -2.27 -7.79 -11.11
C GLY A 221 -3.58 -7.13 -10.66
N SER A 222 -4.21 -7.69 -9.64
CA SER A 222 -5.49 -7.20 -9.11
C SER A 222 -5.39 -5.82 -8.46
N VAL A 223 -4.24 -5.51 -7.85
CA VAL A 223 -3.96 -4.22 -7.21
C VAL A 223 -4.01 -3.09 -8.23
N TYR A 224 -3.39 -3.29 -9.40
CA TYR A 224 -3.42 -2.34 -10.52
C TYR A 224 -4.87 -1.99 -10.92
N GLU A 225 -5.68 -3.02 -11.19
CA GLU A 225 -7.05 -2.82 -11.67
C GLU A 225 -7.94 -2.14 -10.64
N MET A 226 -7.77 -2.48 -9.35
CA MET A 226 -8.48 -1.79 -8.27
C MET A 226 -8.05 -0.33 -8.18
N ALA A 227 -6.75 -0.04 -8.20
CA ALA A 227 -6.23 1.31 -8.14
C ALA A 227 -6.69 2.16 -9.33
N ARG A 228 -6.73 1.58 -10.53
CA ARG A 228 -7.23 2.23 -11.75
C ARG A 228 -8.71 2.61 -11.63
N ARG A 229 -9.56 1.69 -11.14
CA ARG A 229 -10.99 1.98 -10.91
C ARG A 229 -11.18 3.08 -9.86
N THR A 230 -10.42 3.02 -8.77
CA THR A 230 -10.46 4.07 -7.73
C THR A 230 -9.97 5.42 -8.28
N LEU A 231 -8.96 5.44 -9.16
CA LEU A 231 -8.48 6.66 -9.82
C LEU A 231 -9.59 7.33 -10.63
N VAL A 232 -10.34 6.57 -11.42
CA VAL A 232 -11.46 7.11 -12.22
C VAL A 232 -12.52 7.75 -11.31
N GLN A 233 -12.85 7.11 -10.18
CA GLN A 233 -13.79 7.68 -9.21
C GLN A 233 -13.25 8.94 -8.54
N LEU A 234 -11.96 8.99 -8.23
CA LEU A 234 -11.31 10.19 -7.70
C LEU A 234 -11.39 11.34 -8.71
N VAL A 235 -11.09 11.08 -9.99
CA VAL A 235 -11.19 12.09 -11.05
C VAL A 235 -12.59 12.70 -11.09
N ALA A 236 -13.64 11.85 -11.10
CA ALA A 236 -15.03 12.31 -11.06
C ALA A 236 -15.37 13.11 -9.80
N LEU A 237 -14.86 12.69 -8.63
CA LEU A 237 -15.08 13.41 -7.37
C LEU A 237 -14.49 14.83 -7.44
N PHE A 238 -13.30 14.98 -8.02
CA PHE A 238 -12.61 16.27 -8.17
C PHE A 238 -13.34 17.28 -9.07
N GLU A 239 -14.21 16.82 -9.99
CA GLU A 239 -14.99 17.72 -10.84
C GLU A 239 -16.01 18.54 -10.03
N ASP A 240 -16.62 17.90 -9.03
CA ASP A 240 -17.71 18.47 -8.23
C ASP A 240 -17.21 19.25 -6.99
N SER A 241 -15.93 19.10 -6.61
CA SER A 241 -15.42 19.57 -5.31
C SER A 241 -15.16 21.07 -5.24
N ARG A 242 -15.38 21.71 -4.10
CA ARG A 242 -15.04 23.12 -3.86
C ARG A 242 -13.64 23.33 -3.29
N TYR A 243 -12.82 22.29 -3.23
CA TYR A 243 -11.46 22.37 -2.69
C TYR A 243 -10.61 23.35 -3.51
N LYS A 244 -9.92 24.28 -2.83
CA LYS A 244 -9.26 25.42 -3.49
C LYS A 244 -8.08 24.99 -4.36
N GLU A 245 -7.29 24.01 -3.91
CA GLU A 245 -6.12 23.49 -4.61
C GLU A 245 -6.47 22.35 -5.59
N ARG A 246 -7.77 22.13 -5.88
CA ARG A 246 -8.24 21.01 -6.71
C ARG A 246 -7.70 21.01 -8.13
N ASP A 247 -7.48 22.17 -8.75
CA ASP A 247 -7.29 22.25 -10.20
C ASP A 247 -5.98 21.60 -10.65
N MET A 248 -4.89 21.84 -9.92
CA MET A 248 -3.57 21.27 -10.26
C MET A 248 -3.51 19.78 -9.97
N ILE A 249 -4.13 19.33 -8.87
CA ILE A 249 -4.22 17.91 -8.54
C ILE A 249 -5.10 17.19 -9.58
N ARG A 250 -6.24 17.78 -9.93
CA ARG A 250 -7.14 17.23 -10.97
C ARG A 250 -6.44 17.11 -12.31
N LEU A 251 -5.70 18.13 -12.74
CA LEU A 251 -4.91 18.08 -13.98
C LEU A 251 -3.88 16.93 -13.93
N LEU A 252 -3.21 16.75 -12.79
CA LEU A 252 -2.30 15.63 -12.61
C LEU A 252 -3.01 14.27 -12.72
N LEU A 253 -4.17 14.11 -12.07
CA LEU A 253 -4.96 12.87 -12.15
C LEU A 253 -5.47 12.59 -13.57
N TYR A 254 -5.86 13.62 -14.32
CA TYR A 254 -6.22 13.50 -15.73
C TYR A 254 -5.04 13.04 -16.59
N ASN A 255 -3.86 13.64 -16.39
CA ASN A 255 -2.66 13.24 -17.11
C ASN A 255 -2.28 11.78 -16.82
N LEU A 256 -2.44 11.33 -15.57
CA LEU A 256 -2.24 9.93 -15.18
C LEU A 256 -3.27 8.99 -15.81
N HIS A 257 -4.54 9.38 -15.79
CA HIS A 257 -5.61 8.59 -16.39
C HIS A 257 -5.40 8.39 -17.89
N TYR A 258 -5.12 9.48 -18.61
CA TYR A 258 -4.82 9.42 -20.05
C TYR A 258 -3.58 8.57 -20.35
N MET A 259 -2.53 8.68 -19.54
CA MET A 259 -1.32 7.86 -19.68
C MET A 259 -1.64 6.36 -19.54
N ILE A 260 -2.53 5.99 -18.63
CA ILE A 260 -2.98 4.60 -18.46
C ILE A 260 -3.79 4.13 -19.68
N GLU A 261 -4.70 4.95 -20.19
CA GLU A 261 -5.48 4.61 -21.38
C GLU A 261 -4.60 4.40 -22.62
N ASP A 262 -3.57 5.23 -22.82
CA ASP A 262 -2.60 5.08 -23.91
C ASP A 262 -1.78 3.78 -23.78
N LEU A 263 -1.36 3.42 -22.56
CA LEU A 263 -0.71 2.14 -22.29
C LEU A 263 -1.62 0.96 -22.64
N GLU A 264 -2.89 1.00 -22.27
CA GLU A 264 -3.88 -0.05 -22.60
C GLU A 264 -4.13 -0.16 -24.11
N ALA A 265 -4.24 0.98 -24.81
CA ALA A 265 -4.41 1.01 -26.26
C ALA A 265 -3.19 0.43 -26.99
N SER A 266 -1.98 0.74 -26.51
CA SER A 266 -0.74 0.16 -27.05
C SER A 266 -0.69 -1.35 -26.84
N ARG A 267 -1.13 -1.86 -25.68
CA ARG A 267 -1.23 -3.28 -25.37
C ARG A 267 -2.16 -4.03 -26.32
N ALA A 268 -3.34 -3.46 -26.60
CA ALA A 268 -4.32 -4.08 -27.50
C ALA A 268 -3.77 -4.25 -28.94
N SER A 269 -2.78 -3.43 -29.32
CA SER A 269 -2.14 -3.49 -30.64
C SER A 269 -0.89 -4.39 -30.70
N SER A 270 -0.28 -4.74 -29.56
CA SER A 270 0.93 -5.56 -29.48
C SER A 270 0.61 -7.00 -29.05
N SER A 271 0.19 -7.83 -29.99
CA SER A 271 -0.15 -9.25 -29.77
C SER A 271 1.07 -10.21 -29.77
N GLY A 272 2.28 -9.74 -29.40
CA GLY A 272 3.51 -10.52 -29.49
C GLY A 272 4.25 -10.67 -28.15
N ASP A 273 4.98 -11.78 -28.00
CA ASP A 273 5.69 -12.31 -26.80
C ASP A 273 6.59 -11.34 -25.99
N ASN A 274 6.74 -10.08 -26.40
CA ASN A 274 7.40 -9.04 -25.61
C ASN A 274 6.36 -8.30 -24.75
N ALA A 275 5.75 -9.01 -23.80
CA ALA A 275 4.81 -8.43 -22.84
C ALA A 275 5.51 -7.34 -22.01
N THR A 276 5.29 -6.08 -22.38
CA THR A 276 5.60 -4.93 -21.53
C THR A 276 4.79 -5.04 -20.24
N SER A 277 5.38 -4.72 -19.09
CA SER A 277 4.69 -4.76 -17.79
C SER A 277 3.31 -4.10 -17.86
N ASP A 278 2.29 -4.77 -17.30
CA ASP A 278 0.87 -4.36 -17.31
C ASP A 278 0.58 -3.10 -16.46
N HIS A 279 1.59 -2.46 -15.89
CA HIS A 279 1.45 -1.39 -14.93
C HIS A 279 2.46 -0.27 -15.19
N ILE A 280 2.22 0.90 -14.59
CA ILE A 280 3.14 2.03 -14.70
C ILE A 280 4.44 1.70 -13.92
N PRO A 281 5.62 2.15 -14.39
CA PRO A 281 6.85 1.99 -13.62
C PRO A 281 6.72 2.61 -12.22
N ARG A 282 7.22 1.92 -11.18
CA ARG A 282 7.01 2.34 -9.78
C ARG A 282 7.59 3.71 -9.51
N ILE A 283 8.74 4.05 -10.09
CA ILE A 283 9.31 5.40 -9.98
C ILE A 283 8.34 6.50 -10.41
N ILE A 284 7.59 6.29 -11.49
CA ILE A 284 6.59 7.27 -11.94
C ILE A 284 5.50 7.39 -10.88
N ALA A 285 4.98 6.24 -10.41
CA ALA A 285 3.96 6.17 -9.38
C ALA A 285 4.41 6.87 -8.08
N THR A 286 5.63 6.61 -7.63
CA THR A 286 6.20 7.19 -6.41
C THR A 286 6.39 8.69 -6.55
N VAL A 287 6.93 9.19 -7.67
CA VAL A 287 7.08 10.65 -7.86
C VAL A 287 5.72 11.33 -7.84
N TYR A 288 4.72 10.78 -8.54
CA TYR A 288 3.38 11.37 -8.55
C TYR A 288 2.67 11.30 -7.20
N ALA A 289 2.80 10.19 -6.48
CA ALA A 289 2.27 10.07 -5.13
C ALA A 289 2.84 11.15 -4.19
N ASN A 290 4.13 11.46 -4.32
CA ASN A 290 4.80 12.49 -3.54
C ASN A 290 4.56 13.92 -4.06
N LEU A 291 4.03 14.08 -5.28
CA LEU A 291 3.65 15.39 -5.82
C LEU A 291 2.31 15.89 -5.29
N ILE A 292 1.40 14.99 -4.89
CA ILE A 292 0.10 15.38 -4.31
C ILE A 292 0.26 16.36 -3.13
N PRO A 293 1.03 16.07 -2.07
CA PRO A 293 1.19 17.01 -0.96
C PRO A 293 1.93 18.30 -1.36
N VAL A 294 2.77 18.25 -2.41
CA VAL A 294 3.42 19.46 -2.95
C VAL A 294 2.39 20.37 -3.62
N LEU A 295 1.51 19.82 -4.45
CA LEU A 295 0.46 20.56 -5.15
C LEU A 295 -0.66 21.04 -4.22
N ALA A 296 -0.92 20.31 -3.13
CA ALA A 296 -1.87 20.72 -2.10
C ALA A 296 -1.36 21.88 -1.23
N ASN A 297 -0.06 22.18 -1.26
CA ASN A 297 0.55 23.21 -0.42
C ASN A 297 1.31 24.26 -1.26
N PRO A 298 0.68 25.42 -1.55
CA PRO A 298 1.33 26.52 -2.25
C PRO A 298 2.60 27.08 -1.58
N GLY A 299 2.78 26.86 -0.27
CA GLY A 299 3.99 27.24 0.46
C GLY A 299 5.14 26.24 0.33
N HIS A 300 4.95 25.11 -0.34
CA HIS A 300 5.99 24.11 -0.53
C HIS A 300 7.09 24.63 -1.47
N PHE A 301 8.36 24.41 -1.14
CA PHE A 301 9.49 24.95 -1.91
C PHE A 301 9.60 24.40 -3.35
N LEU A 302 8.92 23.28 -3.64
CA LEU A 302 8.81 22.70 -4.99
C LEU A 302 7.51 23.07 -5.72
N TYR A 303 6.62 23.84 -5.11
CA TYR A 303 5.28 24.10 -5.65
C TYR A 303 5.33 24.67 -7.07
N GLU A 304 6.18 25.68 -7.30
CA GLU A 304 6.34 26.30 -8.62
C GLU A 304 6.86 25.29 -9.66
N SER A 305 7.88 24.51 -9.30
CA SER A 305 8.43 23.44 -10.17
C SER A 305 7.40 22.37 -10.48
N ALA A 306 6.57 22.00 -9.50
CA ALA A 306 5.53 20.99 -9.63
C ALA A 306 4.38 21.47 -10.53
N ILE A 307 3.84 22.68 -10.31
CA ILE A 307 2.83 23.26 -11.21
C ILE A 307 3.37 23.37 -12.62
N ARG A 308 4.58 23.93 -12.76
CA ARG A 308 5.21 24.10 -14.05
C ARG A 308 5.32 22.76 -14.77
N TYR A 309 5.76 21.71 -14.08
CA TYR A 309 5.80 20.37 -14.67
C TYR A 309 4.41 19.84 -15.07
N VAL A 310 3.40 19.96 -14.20
CA VAL A 310 2.04 19.46 -14.48
C VAL A 310 1.37 20.23 -15.63
N THR A 311 1.65 21.53 -15.77
CA THR A 311 1.10 22.40 -16.82
C THR A 311 1.88 22.35 -18.13
N GLU A 312 3.21 22.20 -18.07
CA GLU A 312 4.09 22.07 -19.23
C GLU A 312 3.93 20.71 -19.91
N ALA A 313 3.42 19.68 -19.23
CA ALA A 313 3.23 18.34 -19.77
C ALA A 313 1.96 18.29 -20.64
N PRO A 314 2.01 18.57 -21.96
CA PRO A 314 0.79 18.83 -22.74
C PRO A 314 0.07 17.52 -23.10
N VAL A 315 0.81 16.42 -23.15
CA VAL A 315 0.38 15.03 -23.14
C VAL A 315 1.66 14.31 -22.74
N MET A 316 1.67 13.54 -21.66
CA MET A 316 2.74 12.57 -21.43
C MET A 316 2.66 11.54 -22.56
N LYS A 317 3.20 11.89 -23.72
CA LYS A 317 3.46 10.93 -24.79
C LYS A 317 4.50 10.00 -24.21
N ILE A 318 4.06 8.84 -23.74
CA ILE A 318 4.93 7.70 -23.56
C ILE A 318 4.70 6.90 -24.84
N PRO A 319 5.37 7.20 -25.98
CA PRO A 319 5.27 6.32 -27.12
C PRO A 319 6.08 5.10 -26.72
N SER A 320 5.41 4.05 -26.26
CA SER A 320 6.00 2.82 -25.73
C SER A 320 6.86 3.00 -24.47
N MET A 321 6.86 1.98 -23.60
CA MET A 321 7.69 1.90 -22.38
C MET A 321 9.20 2.18 -22.56
N GLN A 322 9.67 2.26 -23.80
CA GLN A 322 11.06 2.59 -24.15
C GLN A 322 11.41 4.07 -23.89
N LEU A 323 10.43 4.96 -23.71
CA LEU A 323 10.63 6.41 -23.59
C LEU A 323 10.11 7.02 -22.29
N VAL A 324 9.90 6.22 -21.24
CA VAL A 324 9.49 6.69 -19.90
C VAL A 324 10.49 7.71 -19.34
N GLU A 325 10.11 8.99 -19.27
CA GLU A 325 10.90 10.02 -18.59
C GLU A 325 10.53 10.03 -17.10
N ILE A 326 11.52 10.06 -16.21
CA ILE A 326 11.26 10.15 -14.77
C ILE A 326 10.74 11.57 -14.47
N PRO A 327 9.54 11.73 -13.88
CA PRO A 327 8.99 13.04 -13.60
C PRO A 327 9.92 13.87 -12.71
N LEU A 328 10.07 15.16 -13.04
CA LEU A 328 10.92 16.11 -12.32
C LEU A 328 12.41 15.71 -12.20
N TYR A 329 12.89 14.71 -12.94
CA TYR A 329 14.27 14.21 -12.85
C TYR A 329 15.34 15.31 -13.03
N ARG A 330 15.01 16.34 -13.82
CA ARG A 330 15.82 17.56 -13.99
C ARG A 330 16.20 18.27 -12.68
N LEU A 331 15.50 18.02 -11.58
CA LEU A 331 15.84 18.58 -10.26
C LEU A 331 17.21 18.12 -9.74
N LEU A 332 17.78 17.02 -10.26
CA LEU A 332 19.14 16.59 -9.93
C LEU A 332 20.22 17.38 -10.65
N LEU A 333 19.87 18.17 -11.66
CA LEU A 333 20.82 18.95 -12.45
C LEU A 333 21.09 20.30 -11.78
N PRO A 334 22.33 20.83 -11.85
CA PRO A 334 22.70 22.09 -11.23
C PRO A 334 21.75 23.24 -11.60
N SER A 335 21.33 24.01 -10.59
CA SER A 335 20.51 25.21 -10.74
C SER A 335 21.21 26.43 -10.16
N SER A 336 20.87 27.62 -10.67
CA SER A 336 21.46 28.90 -10.26
C SER A 336 21.23 29.24 -8.78
N ASN A 337 20.15 28.73 -8.18
CA ASN A 337 19.83 28.95 -6.77
C ASN A 337 20.30 27.75 -5.93
N VAL A 338 21.41 27.91 -5.22
CA VAL A 338 22.09 26.84 -4.47
C VAL A 338 21.20 26.22 -3.37
N ASP A 339 20.49 27.04 -2.59
CA ASP A 339 19.67 26.54 -1.47
C ASP A 339 18.43 25.78 -1.96
N THR A 340 17.82 26.26 -3.04
CA THR A 340 16.67 25.61 -3.66
C THR A 340 17.10 24.34 -4.37
N TYR A 341 18.25 24.37 -5.04
CA TYR A 341 18.87 23.20 -5.66
C TYR A 341 19.16 22.10 -4.63
N ALA A 342 19.83 22.43 -3.51
CA ALA A 342 20.16 21.45 -2.49
C ALA A 342 18.91 20.76 -1.90
N ARG A 343 17.85 21.52 -1.61
CA ARG A 343 16.57 20.96 -1.13
C ARG A 343 15.86 20.13 -2.19
N ALA A 344 15.84 20.57 -3.43
CA ALA A 344 15.20 19.86 -4.54
C ALA A 344 15.91 18.55 -4.87
N THR A 345 17.24 18.57 -4.92
CA THR A 345 18.08 17.38 -5.10
C THR A 345 17.87 16.39 -3.97
N ASN A 346 17.88 16.85 -2.72
CA ASN A 346 17.62 15.97 -1.57
C ASN A 346 16.21 15.37 -1.63
N TRP A 347 15.18 16.15 -1.95
CA TRP A 347 13.82 15.63 -2.12
C TRP A 347 13.75 14.56 -3.23
N MET A 348 14.35 14.83 -4.39
CA MET A 348 14.34 13.88 -5.50
C MET A 348 15.12 12.60 -5.16
N LEU A 349 16.28 12.70 -4.49
CA LEU A 349 17.03 11.53 -4.05
C LEU A 349 16.24 10.67 -3.06
N ASN A 350 15.51 11.28 -2.12
CA ASN A 350 14.61 10.52 -1.23
C ASN A 350 13.55 9.77 -2.03
N VAL A 351 12.92 10.42 -3.01
CA VAL A 351 11.93 9.78 -3.88
C VAL A 351 12.55 8.64 -4.69
N LEU A 352 13.77 8.81 -5.20
CA LEU A 352 14.49 7.77 -5.94
C LEU A 352 14.83 6.55 -5.05
N VAL A 353 15.25 6.78 -3.81
CA VAL A 353 15.50 5.71 -2.83
C VAL A 353 14.18 4.98 -2.49
N MET A 354 13.08 5.71 -2.35
CA MET A 354 11.77 5.12 -2.08
C MET A 354 11.25 4.27 -3.25
N ALA A 355 11.52 4.68 -4.49
CA ALA A 355 11.01 3.99 -5.67
C ALA A 355 11.81 2.75 -6.08
N LEU A 356 13.09 2.65 -5.69
CA LEU A 356 13.97 1.55 -6.08
C LEU A 356 13.69 0.31 -5.22
N LYS A 357 12.75 -0.54 -5.66
CA LYS A 357 12.33 -1.74 -4.91
C LYS A 357 12.52 -3.04 -5.67
N ALA A 358 12.44 -3.01 -6.99
CA ALA A 358 12.57 -4.20 -7.81
C ALA A 358 13.55 -3.99 -8.97
N LYS A 359 13.84 -5.08 -9.67
CA LYS A 359 14.81 -5.10 -10.77
C LYS A 359 14.34 -4.21 -11.93
N GLU A 360 13.04 -4.19 -12.18
CA GLU A 360 12.42 -3.33 -13.18
C GLU A 360 12.77 -1.86 -12.93
N ASP A 361 12.71 -1.42 -11.67
CA ASP A 361 13.03 -0.05 -11.28
C ASP A 361 14.51 0.28 -11.57
N ALA A 362 15.42 -0.66 -11.24
CA ALA A 362 16.85 -0.51 -11.52
C ALA A 362 17.13 -0.36 -13.02
N THR A 363 16.42 -1.10 -13.88
CA THR A 363 16.58 -0.97 -15.34
C THR A 363 16.13 0.39 -15.87
N VAL A 364 15.07 0.98 -15.28
CA VAL A 364 14.66 2.34 -15.63
C VAL A 364 15.74 3.35 -15.24
N TYR A 365 16.37 3.15 -14.08
CA TYR A 365 17.41 4.04 -13.58
C TYR A 365 18.66 3.99 -14.45
N GLU A 366 19.09 2.80 -14.84
CA GLU A 366 20.21 2.59 -15.75
C GLU A 366 19.95 3.25 -17.12
N ARG A 367 18.78 3.02 -17.72
CA ARG A 367 18.41 3.62 -19.03
C ARG A 367 18.36 5.14 -19.01
N ARG A 368 18.17 5.74 -17.83
CA ARG A 368 18.08 7.19 -17.63
C ARG A 368 19.34 7.80 -17.02
N TYR A 369 20.41 7.03 -16.93
CA TYR A 369 21.69 7.47 -16.38
C TYR A 369 21.57 8.01 -14.94
N VAL A 370 20.62 7.47 -14.16
CA VAL A 370 20.36 7.90 -12.79
C VAL A 370 21.57 7.64 -11.91
N PHE A 371 22.18 6.46 -12.04
CA PHE A 371 23.33 6.08 -11.22
C PHE A 371 24.54 6.97 -11.49
N GLU A 372 24.78 7.34 -12.75
CA GLU A 372 25.88 8.20 -13.18
C GLU A 372 25.70 9.63 -12.68
N ILE A 373 24.48 10.17 -12.76
CA ILE A 373 24.16 11.50 -12.23
C ILE A 373 24.33 11.51 -10.70
N VAL A 374 23.83 10.49 -10.02
CA VAL A 374 23.94 10.36 -8.56
C VAL A 374 25.40 10.19 -8.11
N GLN A 375 26.22 9.45 -8.86
CA GLN A 375 27.65 9.30 -8.58
C GLN A 375 28.44 10.61 -8.79
N THR A 376 28.00 11.44 -9.75
CA THR A 376 28.53 12.79 -9.93
C THR A 376 28.23 13.68 -8.72
N LEU A 377 27.06 13.53 -8.10
CA LEU A 377 26.70 14.23 -6.87
C LEU A 377 27.57 13.79 -5.67
N GLU A 378 27.92 12.51 -5.57
CA GLU A 378 28.81 12.01 -4.51
C GLU A 378 30.22 12.62 -4.61
N SER A 379 30.71 12.74 -5.84
CA SER A 379 32.05 13.29 -6.13
C SER A 379 32.16 14.80 -5.87
N ASN A 380 31.03 15.49 -5.71
CA ASN A 380 31.01 16.93 -5.49
C ASN A 380 31.29 17.26 -4.01
N ALA A 381 32.40 17.97 -3.77
CA ALA A 381 32.84 18.36 -2.43
C ALA A 381 31.84 19.26 -1.67
N TYR A 382 31.02 20.02 -2.40
CA TYR A 382 30.09 21.02 -1.83
C TYR A 382 28.71 20.45 -1.47
N VAL A 383 28.50 19.15 -1.69
CA VAL A 383 27.23 18.49 -1.38
C VAL A 383 27.18 18.11 0.11
N ALA A 384 26.05 18.42 0.75
CA ALA A 384 25.81 18.11 2.16
C ALA A 384 25.89 16.59 2.46
N ASP A 385 26.30 16.26 3.68
CA ASP A 385 26.47 14.86 4.09
C ASP A 385 25.16 14.07 4.09
N SER A 386 24.02 14.71 4.34
CA SER A 386 22.69 14.09 4.22
C SER A 386 22.42 13.58 2.81
N THR A 387 22.74 14.39 1.80
CA THR A 387 22.63 14.01 0.39
C THR A 387 23.57 12.84 0.07
N LYS A 388 24.82 12.88 0.53
CA LYS A 388 25.78 11.78 0.33
C LYS A 388 25.30 10.47 0.97
N LYS A 389 24.63 10.52 2.12
CA LYS A 389 24.01 9.33 2.75
C LYS A 389 22.94 8.72 1.85
N LEU A 390 22.06 9.54 1.27
CA LEU A 390 21.02 9.05 0.34
C LEU A 390 21.61 8.48 -0.95
N VAL A 391 22.68 9.08 -1.47
CA VAL A 391 23.41 8.52 -2.61
C VAL A 391 23.92 7.11 -2.30
N LYS A 392 24.58 6.94 -1.15
CA LYS A 392 25.08 5.62 -0.73
C LYS A 392 23.96 4.62 -0.52
N GLU A 393 22.88 5.03 0.15
CA GLU A 393 21.71 4.19 0.35
C GLU A 393 21.11 3.72 -0.99
N LEU A 394 20.99 4.63 -1.97
CA LEU A 394 20.48 4.28 -3.30
C LEU A 394 21.37 3.25 -4.01
N LEU A 395 22.69 3.47 -3.99
CA LEU A 395 23.65 2.58 -4.64
C LEU A 395 23.71 1.21 -3.95
N ASP A 396 23.61 1.15 -2.62
CA ASP A 396 23.59 -0.10 -1.87
C ASP A 396 22.29 -0.87 -2.09
N GLN A 397 21.14 -0.20 -2.17
CA GLN A 397 19.87 -0.82 -2.56
C GLN A 397 19.94 -1.39 -3.99
N ALA A 398 20.48 -0.63 -4.94
CA ALA A 398 20.66 -1.10 -6.32
C ALA A 398 21.52 -2.37 -6.38
N ARG A 399 22.63 -2.40 -5.62
CA ARG A 399 23.51 -3.57 -5.53
C ARG A 399 22.77 -4.80 -4.98
N ASN A 400 21.99 -4.64 -3.91
CA ASN A 400 21.25 -5.73 -3.30
C ASN A 400 20.22 -6.33 -4.27
N ILE A 401 19.45 -5.48 -4.97
CA ILE A 401 18.44 -5.90 -5.94
C ILE A 401 19.08 -6.65 -7.12
N LEU A 402 20.21 -6.14 -7.64
CA LEU A 402 20.91 -6.79 -8.75
C LEU A 402 21.56 -8.11 -8.32
N ALA A 403 22.10 -8.19 -7.09
CA ALA A 403 22.71 -9.39 -6.54
C ALA A 403 21.71 -10.53 -6.30
N MET A 404 20.48 -10.21 -5.85
CA MET A 404 19.41 -11.21 -5.67
C MET A 404 18.92 -11.83 -6.98
N SER A 405 19.29 -11.26 -8.14
CA SER A 405 18.84 -11.73 -9.46
C SER A 405 19.86 -12.59 -10.22
N ARG A 406 21.00 -12.91 -9.59
CA ARG A 406 22.01 -13.87 -10.08
C ARG A 406 21.87 -15.18 -9.32
#